data_AF-A0A8X7R6C1-F1
#
_entry.id   AF-A0A8X7R6C1-F1
#
_cell.length_a   1.000
_cell.length_b   1.000
_cell.length_c   1.000
_cell.angle_alpha   90.00
_cell.angle_beta   90.00
_cell.angle_gamma   90.00
#
_symmetry.space_group_name_H-M   'P 1'
#
loop_
_entity.id
_entity.type
_entity.pdbx_description
1 polymer ?
#
loop_
_entity_poly.entity_id
_entity_poly.type
_entity_poly.pdbx_seq_one_letter_code
_entity_poly.pdbx_strand_id
1 'polypeptide(L)'
;MADMLHKAIQAMSLEEEEPLTLPDSPRFRVFDENERSLLGRLLNPDCQSMARMIEYMPTAWRVYDRVRGIALSRDRFQFVF
;
A
#
# COMPACT_ATOMS: atom_id res chain seq x y z
N MET A 1 5.71 30.10 1.61
CA MET A 1 5.83 28.65 1.33
C MET A 1 5.57 27.83 2.58
N ALA A 2 6.15 28.18 3.73
CA ALA A 2 5.87 27.54 5.03
C ALA A 2 4.40 27.64 5.48
N ASP A 3 3.73 28.78 5.26
CA ASP A 3 2.32 28.98 5.67
C ASP A 3 1.33 28.07 4.91
N MET A 4 1.65 27.73 3.66
CA MET A 4 0.85 26.82 2.84
C MET A 4 0.94 25.39 3.36
N LEU A 5 2.15 24.98 3.77
CA LEU A 5 2.38 23.67 4.38
C LEU A 5 1.70 23.56 5.75
N HIS A 6 1.77 24.61 6.56
CA HIS A 6 1.15 24.63 7.89
C HIS A 6 -0.38 24.54 7.79
N LYS A 7 -0.99 25.25 6.84
CA LYS A 7 -2.42 25.13 6.54
C LYS A 7 -2.81 23.74 6.04
N ALA A 8 -2.00 23.14 5.17
CA ALA A 8 -2.26 21.79 4.66
C ALA A 8 -2.26 20.74 5.78
N ILE A 9 -1.28 20.81 6.70
CA ILE A 9 -1.19 19.89 7.85
C ILE A 9 -2.37 20.08 8.81
N GLN A 10 -2.80 21.33 9.05
CA GLN A 10 -3.97 21.62 9.89
C GLN A 10 -5.30 21.18 9.27
N ALA A 11 -5.36 21.07 7.94
CA ALA A 11 -6.53 20.60 7.20
C ALA A 11 -6.60 19.07 7.08
N MET A 12 -5.55 18.34 7.48
CA MET A 12 -5.56 16.87 7.50
C MET A 12 -6.37 16.40 8.71
N SER A 13 -7.61 15.98 8.47
CA SER A 13 -8.44 15.27 9.45
C SER A 13 -8.24 13.75 9.31
N LEU A 14 -8.24 13.03 10.43
CA LEU A 14 -8.30 11.56 10.45
C LEU A 14 -9.74 11.04 10.23
N GLU A 15 -10.71 11.95 10.17
CA GLU A 15 -12.12 11.63 10.01
C GLU A 15 -12.46 11.41 8.53
N GLU A 16 -11.99 10.32 7.92
CA GLU A 16 -12.54 9.85 6.63
C GLU A 16 -12.08 8.44 6.21
N GLU A 17 -11.83 7.52 7.15
CA GLU A 17 -11.89 6.08 6.82
C GLU A 17 -13.00 5.45 7.64
N GLU A 18 -14.06 4.97 6.97
CA GLU A 18 -15.05 4.10 7.61
C GLU A 18 -14.34 2.96 8.34
N PRO A 19 -14.76 2.59 9.56
CA PRO A 19 -14.17 1.48 10.28
C PRO A 19 -14.16 0.24 9.40
N LEU A 20 -12.96 -0.30 9.15
CA LEU A 20 -12.83 -1.54 8.39
C LEU A 20 -13.49 -2.66 9.19
N THR A 21 -14.67 -3.09 8.76
CA THR A 21 -15.39 -4.19 9.42
C THR A 21 -14.73 -5.49 9.00
N LEU A 22 -13.96 -6.09 9.91
CA LEU A 22 -13.40 -7.41 9.68
C LEU A 22 -14.54 -8.46 9.77
N PRO A 23 -14.68 -9.36 8.78
CA PRO A 23 -15.70 -10.39 8.83
C PRO A 23 -15.41 -11.39 9.95
N ASP A 24 -16.45 -11.79 10.68
CA ASP A 24 -16.38 -12.77 11.79
C ASP A 24 -15.99 -14.19 11.33
N SER A 25 -15.96 -14.43 10.02
CA SER A 25 -15.42 -15.67 9.47
C SER A 25 -13.89 -15.58 9.46
N PRO A 26 -13.16 -16.35 10.30
CA PRO A 26 -11.72 -16.42 10.17
C PRO A 26 -11.42 -17.06 8.82
N ARG A 27 -10.94 -16.25 7.86
CA ARG A 27 -10.38 -16.76 6.61
C ARG A 27 -8.97 -17.29 6.92
N PHE A 28 -8.92 -18.35 7.73
CA PHE A 28 -7.73 -18.88 8.40
C PHE A 28 -6.59 -19.18 7.41
N ARG A 29 -6.91 -19.53 6.16
CA ARG A 29 -5.93 -19.82 5.10
C ARG A 29 -5.20 -18.60 4.57
N VAL A 30 -5.81 -17.42 4.62
CA VAL A 30 -5.22 -16.22 3.99
C VAL A 30 -4.05 -15.71 4.83
N PHE A 31 -4.06 -15.88 6.14
CA PHE A 31 -2.96 -15.43 7.01
C PHE A 31 -1.69 -16.25 6.81
N ASP A 32 -1.79 -17.58 6.81
CA ASP A 32 -0.62 -18.46 6.63
C ASP A 32 0.00 -18.29 5.22
N GLU A 33 -0.84 -18.19 4.18
CA GLU A 33 -0.37 -18.00 2.80
C GLU A 33 0.26 -16.61 2.55
N ASN A 34 -0.10 -15.60 3.35
CA ASN A 34 0.36 -14.23 3.19
C ASN A 34 1.26 -13.77 4.36
N GLU A 35 1.74 -14.70 5.19
CA GLU A 35 2.60 -14.45 6.36
C GLU A 35 3.82 -13.61 5.96
N ARG A 36 4.34 -13.86 4.74
CA ARG A 36 5.46 -13.14 4.14
C ARG A 36 5.00 -12.26 2.98
N SER A 37 4.10 -11.33 3.29
CA SER A 37 3.69 -10.32 2.32
C SER A 37 3.73 -8.90 2.88
N LEU A 38 3.95 -7.95 1.99
CA LEU A 38 3.88 -6.52 2.27
C LEU A 38 2.71 -5.92 1.50
N LEU A 39 1.73 -5.38 2.23
CA LEU A 39 0.64 -4.60 1.65
C LEU A 39 0.96 -3.11 1.75
N GLY A 40 0.65 -2.36 0.71
CA GLY A 40 0.88 -0.92 0.68
C GLY A 40 -0.11 -0.18 -0.19
N ARG A 41 -0.10 1.15 -0.03
CA ARG A 41 -0.90 2.09 -0.82
C ARG A 41 -0.01 3.20 -1.35
N LEU A 42 -0.22 3.61 -2.60
CA LEU A 42 0.39 4.81 -3.17
C LEU A 42 -0.18 6.06 -2.48
N LEU A 43 0.70 6.98 -2.10
CA LEU A 43 0.32 8.21 -1.42
C LEU A 43 -0.29 9.24 -2.39
N ASN A 44 0.14 9.20 -3.65
CA ASN A 44 -0.38 10.07 -4.69
C ASN A 44 -0.49 9.29 -6.01
N PRO A 45 -1.57 8.51 -6.20
CA PRO A 45 -1.76 7.67 -7.40
C PRO A 45 -1.78 8.44 -8.72
N ASP A 46 -2.08 9.75 -8.69
CA ASP A 46 -2.12 10.59 -9.88
C ASP A 46 -0.72 10.99 -10.37
N CYS A 47 0.26 11.01 -9.45
CA CYS A 47 1.67 11.31 -9.76
C CYS A 47 2.59 10.09 -9.64
N GLN A 48 2.12 8.98 -9.07
CA GLN A 48 2.87 7.75 -8.85
C GLN A 48 2.32 6.62 -9.69
N SER A 49 3.11 6.12 -10.64
CA SER A 49 2.72 4.98 -11.46
C SER A 49 2.86 3.68 -10.68
N MET A 50 1.74 2.98 -10.49
CA MET A 50 1.70 1.66 -9.86
C MET A 50 2.62 0.65 -10.56
N ALA A 51 2.56 0.59 -11.89
CA ALA A 51 3.36 -0.34 -12.68
C ALA A 51 4.87 -0.11 -12.47
N ARG A 52 5.33 1.15 -12.57
CA ARG A 52 6.74 1.49 -12.34
C ARG A 52 7.18 1.18 -10.93
N MET A 53 6.33 1.42 -9.93
CA MET A 53 6.66 1.12 -8.54
C MET A 53 6.80 -0.39 -8.31
N ILE A 54 5.85 -1.19 -8.82
CA ILE A 54 5.91 -2.66 -8.75
C ILE A 54 7.17 -3.22 -9.42
N GLU A 55 7.54 -2.70 -10.59
CA GLU A 55 8.75 -3.12 -11.30
C GLU A 55 10.05 -2.72 -10.57
N TYR A 56 10.07 -1.55 -9.94
CA TYR A 56 11.28 -0.98 -9.35
C TYR A 56 11.58 -1.51 -7.93
N MET A 57 10.57 -1.71 -7.09
CA MET A 57 10.76 -2.09 -5.67
C MET A 57 11.60 -3.35 -5.45
N PRO A 58 11.46 -4.45 -6.22
CA PRO A 58 12.31 -5.63 -6.08
C PRO A 58 13.81 -5.31 -6.21
N THR A 59 14.14 -4.38 -7.11
CA THR A 59 15.51 -3.90 -7.31
C THR A 59 15.98 -3.04 -6.13
N ALA A 60 15.14 -2.10 -5.68
CA ALA A 60 15.46 -1.22 -4.55
C ALA A 60 15.74 -2.00 -3.24
N TRP A 61 14.99 -3.08 -3.00
CA TRP A 61 15.16 -3.95 -1.84
C TRP A 61 16.18 -5.08 -2.05
N ARG A 62 16.77 -5.22 -3.26
CA ARG A 62 17.72 -6.27 -3.63
C ARG A 62 17.17 -7.70 -3.48
N VAL A 63 15.89 -7.88 -3.77
CA VAL A 63 15.18 -9.17 -3.74
C VAL A 63 14.63 -9.53 -5.13
N TYR A 64 15.34 -9.12 -6.18
CA TYR A 64 15.02 -9.47 -7.57
C TYR A 64 14.83 -11.00 -7.72
N ASP A 65 13.85 -11.39 -8.53
CA ASP A 65 13.41 -12.77 -8.77
C ASP A 65 12.89 -13.55 -7.54
N ARG A 66 12.87 -12.93 -6.35
CA ARG A 66 12.40 -13.54 -5.09
C ARG A 66 11.12 -12.93 -4.56
N VAL A 67 10.58 -11.93 -5.25
CA VAL A 67 9.36 -11.24 -4.83
C VAL A 67 8.42 -11.09 -6.02
N ARG A 68 7.13 -11.28 -5.78
CA ARG A 68 6.06 -11.06 -6.75
C ARG A 68 5.25 -9.84 -6.35
N GLY A 69 5.20 -8.81 -7.20
CA GLY A 69 4.32 -7.65 -7.01
C GLY A 69 2.96 -7.84 -7.70
N ILE A 70 1.89 -7.48 -7.00
CA ILE A 70 0.49 -7.61 -7.44
C ILE A 70 -0.20 -6.26 -7.26
N ALA A 71 -0.82 -5.74 -8.31
CA ALA A 71 -1.71 -4.59 -8.22
C ALA A 71 -3.10 -5.07 -7.78
N LEU A 72 -3.58 -4.56 -6.65
CA LEU A 72 -4.90 -4.92 -6.10
C LEU A 72 -5.98 -3.91 -6.55
N SER A 73 -5.62 -2.64 -6.60
CA SER A 73 -6.47 -1.53 -7.08
C SER A 73 -5.59 -0.45 -7.75
N ARG A 74 -6.19 0.70 -8.09
CA ARG A 74 -5.45 1.87 -8.62
C ARG A 74 -4.32 2.33 -7.70
N ASP A 75 -4.56 2.24 -6.39
CA ASP A 75 -3.71 2.79 -5.35
C ASP A 75 -3.11 1.72 -4.42
N ARG A 76 -3.64 0.50 -4.38
CA ARG A 76 -3.19 -0.57 -3.46
C ARG A 76 -2.42 -1.67 -4.18
N PHE A 77 -1.43 -2.21 -3.50
CA PHE A 77 -0.56 -3.28 -4.00
C PHE A 77 -0.16 -4.25 -2.90
N GLN A 78 0.33 -5.41 -3.33
CA GLN A 78 0.91 -6.42 -2.47
C GLN A 78 2.22 -6.92 -3.06
N PHE A 79 3.23 -7.12 -2.21
CA PHE A 79 4.40 -7.92 -2.54
C PHE A 79 4.35 -9.23 -1.74
N VAL A 80 4.58 -10.35 -2.41
CA VAL A 80 4.69 -11.68 -1.81
C VAL A 80 6.14 -12.14 -1.96
N PHE A 81 6.77 -12.51 -0.84
CA PHE A 81 8.20 -12.88 -0.73
C PHE A 81 8.39 -14.39 -0.55
#